data_AF-A0A8T3XN04-F1
#
_entry.id   AF-A0A8T3XN04-F1
#
_cell.length_a   1.000
_cell.length_b   1.000
_cell.length_c   1.000
_cell.angle_alpha   90.00
_cell.angle_beta   90.00
_cell.angle_gamma   90.00
#
_symmetry.space_group_name_H-M   'P 1'
#
loop_
_entity.id
_entity.type
_entity.pdbx_description
1 polymer ?
#
loop_
_entity_poly.entity_id
_entity_poly.type
_entity_poly.pdbx_seq_one_letter_code
_entity_poly.pdbx_strand_id
1 'polypeptide(L)'
;CGIDESRRGPVLGVMVMCGAMIEESNLPKLIKLKPKDSKLLTREEREKLYPKILSVLKYYKVIIMQPKEIDKAVHGHDGLNLNKLEAHKQADILNEFNPEKAIIDCPSNNIKSYHQQLLKLLKNKKIELILEHNAERYPLVAAASIIAKVTGDNEIEKIKKQIGIDFGSGYMSDPKTVEFLKSNFENYPEIFRKSWFPYRELVNKKFQKSLTDFTQFLKEEKKHKGHTLEDLKKLEDFGYHFEKPRSEHELAVMKGPATVILYRNGKLLVHGKDDAKESVKKLLGQ
;
A
#
# COMPACT_ATOMS: atom_id res chain seq x y z
N CYS A 1 -25.15 16.51 -11.32
CA CYS A 1 -24.10 15.45 -11.42
C CYS A 1 -24.01 14.70 -10.09
N GLY A 2 -23.86 13.38 -10.12
CA GLY A 2 -23.53 12.54 -8.96
C GLY A 2 -22.21 11.81 -9.21
N ILE A 3 -21.33 11.75 -8.22
CA ILE A 3 -20.02 11.09 -8.35
C ILE A 3 -19.79 10.16 -7.17
N ASP A 4 -19.32 8.95 -7.47
CA ASP A 4 -18.93 7.94 -6.48
C ASP A 4 -17.80 7.07 -7.05
N GLU A 5 -17.07 6.38 -6.19
CA GLU A 5 -16.06 5.39 -6.55
C GLU A 5 -16.40 3.97 -6.09
N SER A 6 -15.65 3.02 -6.62
CA SER A 6 -15.70 1.64 -6.16
C SER A 6 -14.31 1.04 -6.16
N ARG A 7 -14.16 0.00 -5.34
CA ARG A 7 -12.92 -0.76 -5.19
C ARG A 7 -11.75 0.10 -4.69
N ARG A 8 -12.02 0.98 -3.74
CA ARG A 8 -10.97 1.77 -3.06
C ARG A 8 -10.04 0.92 -2.19
N GLY A 9 -10.56 -0.08 -1.48
CA GLY A 9 -9.82 -0.88 -0.50
C GLY A 9 -9.00 -2.12 -0.94
N PRO A 10 -9.29 -2.84 -2.05
CA PRO A 10 -8.59 -4.06 -2.46
C PRO A 10 -7.06 -3.93 -2.51
N VAL A 11 -6.35 -5.03 -2.26
CA VAL A 11 -4.88 -5.11 -2.43
C VAL A 11 -4.48 -5.28 -3.90
N LEU A 12 -5.42 -5.67 -4.76
CA LEU A 12 -5.19 -5.90 -6.18
C LEU A 12 -6.33 -5.35 -7.05
N GLY A 13 -6.01 -5.13 -8.31
CA GLY A 13 -6.90 -4.65 -9.34
C GLY A 13 -7.17 -3.15 -9.26
N VAL A 14 -8.01 -2.71 -10.18
CA VAL A 14 -8.30 -1.29 -10.42
C VAL A 14 -9.19 -0.67 -9.34
N MET A 15 -9.10 0.66 -9.22
CA MET A 15 -10.12 1.50 -8.58
C MET A 15 -10.93 2.17 -9.68
N VAL A 16 -12.25 2.30 -9.50
CA VAL A 16 -13.13 2.84 -10.54
C VAL A 16 -13.90 4.02 -9.99
N MET A 17 -13.90 5.15 -10.70
CA MET A 17 -14.71 6.32 -10.37
C MET A 17 -15.74 6.54 -11.47
N CYS A 18 -16.97 6.87 -11.10
CA CYS A 18 -18.03 7.20 -12.04
C CYS A 18 -18.63 8.56 -11.75
N GLY A 19 -18.81 9.37 -12.79
CA GLY A 19 -19.68 10.53 -12.79
C GLY A 19 -20.94 10.27 -13.60
N ALA A 20 -22.10 10.59 -13.04
CA ALA A 20 -23.40 10.48 -13.69
C ALA A 20 -24.04 11.87 -13.84
N MET A 21 -24.37 12.25 -15.08
CA MET A 21 -25.10 13.48 -15.40
C MET A 21 -26.54 13.15 -15.78
N ILE A 22 -27.48 13.94 -15.31
CA ILE A 22 -28.90 13.77 -15.60
C ILE A 22 -29.52 15.14 -15.90
N GLU A 23 -30.50 15.14 -16.80
CA GLU A 23 -31.42 16.28 -16.94
C GLU A 23 -32.42 16.27 -15.80
N GLU A 24 -32.76 17.43 -15.24
CA GLU A 24 -33.67 17.52 -14.09
C GLU A 24 -35.04 16.88 -14.39
N SER A 25 -35.53 17.02 -15.63
CA SER A 25 -36.76 16.40 -16.12
C SER A 25 -36.76 14.86 -16.08
N ASN A 26 -35.57 14.23 -16.09
CA ASN A 26 -35.41 12.77 -15.98
C ASN A 26 -35.16 12.29 -14.55
N LEU A 27 -34.93 13.18 -13.59
CA LEU A 27 -34.68 12.81 -12.19
C LEU A 27 -35.82 11.96 -11.57
N PRO A 28 -37.11 12.24 -11.80
CA PRO A 28 -38.19 11.38 -11.30
C PRO A 28 -38.12 9.95 -11.85
N LYS A 29 -37.67 9.76 -13.10
CA LYS A 29 -37.49 8.43 -13.69
C LYS A 29 -36.39 7.66 -12.97
N LEU A 30 -35.27 8.32 -12.65
CA LEU A 30 -34.18 7.73 -11.88
C LEU A 30 -34.64 7.33 -10.47
N ILE A 31 -35.38 8.21 -9.78
CA ILE A 31 -35.94 7.92 -8.45
C ILE A 31 -36.83 6.68 -8.49
N LYS A 32 -37.64 6.52 -9.54
CA LYS A 32 -38.54 5.38 -9.73
C LYS A 32 -37.78 4.04 -9.90
N LEU A 33 -36.55 4.07 -10.40
CA LEU A 33 -35.67 2.90 -10.44
C LEU A 33 -35.17 2.47 -9.05
N LYS A 34 -35.33 3.34 -8.04
CA LYS A 34 -34.88 3.13 -6.65
C LYS A 34 -33.43 2.64 -6.56
N PRO A 35 -32.46 3.35 -7.18
CA PRO A 35 -31.05 3.02 -6.98
C PRO A 35 -30.74 3.16 -5.49
N LYS A 36 -30.04 2.16 -4.96
CA LYS A 36 -29.57 2.11 -3.56
C LYS A 36 -28.06 1.97 -3.56
N ASP A 37 -27.47 2.12 -2.39
CA ASP A 37 -26.07 1.77 -2.16
C ASP A 37 -25.76 0.41 -2.80
N SER A 38 -24.75 0.41 -3.68
CA SER A 38 -24.33 -0.75 -4.45
C SER A 38 -23.88 -1.92 -3.56
N LYS A 39 -23.47 -1.63 -2.33
CA LYS A 39 -23.06 -2.60 -1.29
C LYS A 39 -24.26 -3.37 -0.72
N LEU A 40 -25.47 -2.81 -0.78
CA LEU A 40 -26.71 -3.45 -0.32
C LEU A 40 -27.38 -4.32 -1.39
N LEU A 41 -26.83 -4.34 -2.61
CA LEU A 41 -27.35 -5.10 -3.73
C LEU A 41 -26.47 -6.31 -4.01
N THR A 42 -27.09 -7.38 -4.47
CA THR A 42 -26.37 -8.50 -5.10
C THR A 42 -25.80 -8.07 -6.46
N ARG A 43 -24.84 -8.84 -6.98
CA ARG A 43 -24.27 -8.60 -8.31
C ARG A 43 -25.36 -8.60 -9.39
N GLU A 44 -26.25 -9.58 -9.35
CA GLU A 44 -27.34 -9.73 -10.31
C GLU A 44 -28.31 -8.54 -10.29
N GLU A 45 -28.68 -8.05 -9.09
CA GLU A 45 -29.52 -6.85 -8.97
C GLU A 45 -28.84 -5.61 -9.55
N ARG A 46 -27.54 -5.43 -9.30
CA ARG A 46 -26.77 -4.32 -9.91
C ARG A 46 -26.74 -4.43 -11.44
N GLU A 47 -26.48 -5.63 -11.98
CA GLU A 47 -26.45 -5.87 -13.43
C GLU A 47 -27.82 -5.65 -14.08
N LYS A 48 -28.92 -5.96 -13.39
CA LYS A 48 -30.29 -5.65 -13.84
C LYS A 48 -30.62 -4.15 -13.82
N LEU A 49 -30.08 -3.41 -12.85
CA LEU A 49 -30.29 -1.96 -12.72
C LEU A 49 -29.41 -1.15 -13.68
N TYR A 50 -28.19 -1.62 -13.93
CA TYR A 50 -27.18 -0.93 -14.75
C TYR A 50 -27.73 -0.40 -16.09
N PRO A 51 -28.32 -1.21 -16.99
CA PRO A 51 -28.83 -0.69 -18.27
C PRO A 51 -30.00 0.27 -18.11
N LYS A 52 -30.85 0.08 -17.09
CA LYS A 52 -31.98 0.98 -16.79
C LYS A 52 -31.49 2.35 -16.33
N ILE A 53 -30.48 2.37 -15.47
CA ILE A 53 -29.81 3.60 -15.03
C ILE A 53 -29.21 4.32 -16.24
N LEU A 54 -28.45 3.62 -17.09
CA LEU A 54 -27.84 4.26 -18.26
C LEU A 54 -28.88 4.88 -19.20
N SER A 55 -30.06 4.26 -19.35
CA SER A 55 -31.12 4.77 -20.21
C SER A 55 -31.76 6.10 -19.76
N VAL A 56 -31.59 6.49 -18.49
CA VAL A 56 -32.17 7.73 -17.95
C VAL A 56 -31.14 8.86 -17.79
N LEU A 57 -29.85 8.54 -17.79
CA LEU A 57 -28.78 9.52 -17.68
C LEU A 57 -28.63 10.31 -18.99
N LYS A 58 -28.24 11.58 -18.87
CA LYS A 58 -27.87 12.40 -20.03
C LYS A 58 -26.55 11.89 -20.64
N TYR A 59 -25.57 11.64 -19.78
CA TYR A 59 -24.32 10.96 -20.06
C TYR A 59 -23.64 10.57 -18.75
N TYR A 60 -22.63 9.72 -18.83
CA TYR A 60 -21.82 9.28 -17.71
C TYR A 60 -20.37 9.11 -18.14
N LYS A 61 -19.45 9.14 -17.17
CA LYS A 61 -18.02 8.95 -17.40
C LYS A 61 -17.48 8.01 -16.36
N VAL A 62 -16.76 6.99 -16.82
CA VAL A 62 -16.06 6.05 -15.96
C VAL A 62 -14.56 6.25 -16.13
N ILE A 63 -13.86 6.42 -15.01
CA ILE A 63 -12.40 6.51 -14.94
C ILE A 63 -11.90 5.27 -14.19
N ILE A 64 -11.06 4.48 -14.86
CA ILE A 64 -10.42 3.29 -14.28
C ILE A 64 -8.98 3.65 -13.93
N MET A 65 -8.67 3.62 -12.63
CA MET A 65 -7.33 3.87 -12.08
C MET A 65 -6.61 2.54 -11.88
N GLN A 66 -5.49 2.38 -12.60
CA GLN A 66 -4.68 1.16 -12.57
C GLN A 66 -3.82 1.08 -11.29
N PRO A 67 -3.44 -0.12 -10.80
CA PRO A 67 -2.60 -0.26 -9.61
C PRO A 67 -1.34 0.60 -9.63
N LYS A 68 -0.65 0.68 -10.77
CA LYS A 68 0.53 1.53 -10.97
C LYS A 68 0.26 3.03 -10.74
N GLU A 69 -0.89 3.53 -11.19
CA GLU A 69 -1.29 4.93 -10.99
C GLU A 69 -1.60 5.19 -9.51
N ILE A 70 -2.33 4.26 -8.88
CA ILE A 70 -2.66 4.33 -7.45
C ILE A 70 -1.37 4.33 -6.61
N ASP A 71 -0.45 3.40 -6.89
CA ASP A 71 0.83 3.31 -6.19
C ASP A 71 1.68 4.56 -6.39
N LYS A 72 1.72 5.13 -7.60
CA LYS A 72 2.40 6.40 -7.85
C LYS A 72 1.80 7.53 -7.00
N ALA A 73 0.48 7.58 -6.84
CA ALA A 73 -0.15 8.60 -6.01
C ALA A 73 0.12 8.41 -4.51
N VAL A 74 0.23 7.18 -4.01
CA VAL A 74 0.45 6.90 -2.57
C VAL A 74 1.93 6.96 -2.17
N HIS A 75 2.83 6.58 -3.07
CA HIS A 75 4.28 6.55 -2.82
C HIS A 75 5.09 7.61 -3.53
N GLY A 76 4.45 8.42 -4.39
CA GLY A 76 5.11 9.53 -5.08
C GLY A 76 5.66 10.56 -4.10
N HIS A 77 6.74 11.23 -4.51
CA HIS A 77 7.32 12.36 -3.80
C HIS A 77 6.69 13.71 -4.21
N ASP A 78 5.68 13.69 -5.08
CA ASP A 78 4.96 14.86 -5.57
C ASP A 78 3.89 15.38 -4.59
N GLY A 79 3.78 14.75 -3.41
CA GLY A 79 2.84 15.12 -2.37
C GLY A 79 1.39 14.69 -2.67
N LEU A 80 1.16 13.85 -3.69
CA LEU A 80 -0.13 13.18 -3.88
C LEU A 80 -0.40 12.17 -2.75
N ASN A 81 -1.66 11.79 -2.64
CA ASN A 81 -2.12 10.65 -1.86
C ASN A 81 -3.42 10.15 -2.52
N LEU A 82 -4.01 9.08 -1.98
CA LEU A 82 -5.22 8.50 -2.55
C LEU A 82 -6.37 9.52 -2.65
N ASN A 83 -6.63 10.29 -1.58
CA ASN A 83 -7.66 11.33 -1.57
C ASN A 83 -7.41 12.41 -2.64
N LYS A 84 -6.16 12.83 -2.84
CA LYS A 84 -5.81 13.82 -3.86
C LYS A 84 -5.97 13.26 -5.27
N LEU A 85 -5.58 12.00 -5.51
CA LEU A 85 -5.83 11.32 -6.78
C LEU A 85 -7.34 11.28 -7.07
N GLU A 86 -8.15 10.91 -6.08
CA GLU A 86 -9.62 10.94 -6.19
C GLU A 86 -10.11 12.35 -6.53
N ALA A 87 -9.63 13.40 -5.86
CA ALA A 87 -10.01 14.79 -6.14
C ALA A 87 -9.65 15.22 -7.57
N HIS A 88 -8.50 14.79 -8.09
CA HIS A 88 -8.12 15.02 -9.49
C HIS A 88 -9.08 14.34 -10.45
N LYS A 89 -9.45 13.07 -10.22
CA LYS A 89 -10.40 12.36 -11.09
C LYS A 89 -11.82 12.92 -11.01
N GLN A 90 -12.26 13.34 -9.83
CA GLN A 90 -13.53 14.04 -9.66
C GLN A 90 -13.51 15.37 -10.42
N ALA A 91 -12.41 16.13 -10.34
CA ALA A 91 -12.26 17.37 -11.10
C ALA A 91 -12.26 17.13 -12.62
N ASP A 92 -11.63 16.06 -13.12
CA ASP A 92 -11.66 15.69 -14.54
C ASP A 92 -13.09 15.47 -15.03
N ILE A 93 -13.92 14.77 -14.23
CA ILE A 93 -15.34 14.55 -14.52
C ILE A 93 -16.09 15.88 -14.50
N LEU A 94 -15.94 16.68 -13.45
CA LEU A 94 -16.69 17.94 -13.29
C LEU A 94 -16.33 18.99 -14.33
N ASN A 95 -15.05 19.06 -14.72
CA ASN A 95 -14.57 19.97 -15.75
C ASN A 95 -15.07 19.59 -17.14
N GLU A 96 -15.30 18.30 -17.40
CA GLU A 96 -15.93 17.84 -18.63
C GLU A 96 -17.45 18.06 -18.60
N PHE A 97 -18.10 17.72 -17.49
CA PHE A 97 -19.54 17.74 -17.39
C PHE A 97 -20.11 19.16 -17.25
N ASN A 98 -19.32 20.06 -16.65
CA ASN A 98 -19.69 21.44 -16.28
C ASN A 98 -21.13 21.58 -15.74
N PRO A 99 -21.51 20.82 -14.69
CA PRO A 99 -22.88 20.84 -14.16
C PRO A 99 -23.15 22.11 -13.35
N GLU A 100 -24.42 22.48 -13.18
CA GLU A 100 -24.81 23.52 -12.21
C GLU A 100 -24.61 23.05 -10.77
N LYS A 101 -24.93 21.79 -10.49
CA LYS A 101 -24.84 21.15 -9.17
C LYS A 101 -24.19 19.77 -9.24
N ALA A 102 -23.30 19.49 -8.31
CA ALA A 102 -22.65 18.20 -8.14
C ALA A 102 -22.73 17.69 -6.70
N ILE A 103 -23.14 16.43 -6.54
CA ILE A 103 -23.15 15.71 -5.27
C ILE A 103 -22.11 14.61 -5.35
N ILE A 104 -21.23 14.52 -4.36
CA ILE A 104 -20.05 13.65 -4.38
C ILE A 104 -19.96 12.87 -3.07
N ASP A 105 -19.78 11.55 -3.16
CA ASP A 105 -19.38 10.78 -1.98
C ASP A 105 -17.92 11.11 -1.61
N CYS A 106 -17.74 11.65 -0.41
CA CYS A 106 -16.47 12.24 0.00
C CYS A 106 -15.57 11.18 0.66
N PRO A 107 -14.38 10.88 0.08
CA PRO A 107 -13.48 9.85 0.62
C PRO A 107 -12.66 10.33 1.83
N SER A 108 -12.80 11.61 2.22
CA SER A 108 -11.95 12.27 3.21
C SER A 108 -12.72 12.68 4.45
N ASN A 109 -12.27 12.23 5.63
CA ASN A 109 -12.83 12.64 6.94
C ASN A 109 -12.81 14.17 7.17
N ASN A 110 -11.95 14.90 6.46
CA ASN A 110 -11.95 16.36 6.46
C ASN A 110 -12.61 16.88 5.18
N ILE A 111 -13.94 16.91 5.16
CA ILE A 111 -14.75 17.38 4.04
C ILE A 111 -14.40 18.81 3.65
N LYS A 112 -14.19 19.72 4.62
CA LYS A 112 -13.90 21.14 4.34
C LYS A 112 -12.59 21.32 3.56
N SER A 113 -11.52 20.66 4.01
CA SER A 113 -10.23 20.68 3.32
C SER A 113 -10.33 20.05 1.93
N TYR A 114 -11.03 18.91 1.83
CA TYR A 114 -11.22 18.22 0.56
C TYR A 114 -12.02 19.08 -0.44
N HIS A 115 -13.09 19.73 0.01
CA HIS A 115 -13.87 20.67 -0.78
C HIS A 115 -13.00 21.80 -1.33
N GLN A 116 -12.15 22.41 -0.51
CA GLN A 116 -11.23 23.47 -0.97
C GLN A 116 -10.21 22.94 -1.99
N GLN A 117 -9.68 21.73 -1.79
CA GLN A 117 -8.77 21.10 -2.74
C GLN A 117 -9.45 20.85 -4.09
N LEU A 118 -10.64 20.24 -4.07
CA LEU A 118 -11.41 19.98 -5.29
C LEU A 118 -11.76 21.29 -5.99
N LEU A 119 -12.24 22.29 -5.26
CA LEU A 119 -12.60 23.60 -5.81
C LEU A 119 -11.42 24.24 -6.52
N LYS A 120 -10.17 24.09 -6.05
CA LYS A 120 -8.97 24.62 -6.74
C LYS A 120 -8.75 23.99 -8.12
N LEU A 121 -9.12 22.72 -8.30
CA LEU A 121 -8.96 21.96 -9.55
C LEU A 121 -10.05 22.26 -10.60
N LEU A 122 -11.18 22.85 -10.20
CA LEU A 122 -12.29 23.14 -11.11
C LEU A 122 -12.01 24.35 -12.00
N LYS A 123 -12.34 24.26 -13.28
CA LYS A 123 -12.33 25.40 -14.21
C LYS A 123 -13.46 26.37 -13.92
N ASN A 124 -14.67 25.84 -13.65
CA ASN A 124 -15.83 26.61 -13.25
C ASN A 124 -16.01 26.57 -11.72
N LYS A 125 -15.81 27.71 -11.05
CA LYS A 125 -15.97 27.84 -9.58
C LYS A 125 -17.42 28.07 -9.14
N LYS A 126 -18.35 28.23 -10.08
CA LYS A 126 -19.77 28.47 -9.80
C LYS A 126 -20.58 27.18 -9.61
N ILE A 127 -19.96 26.01 -9.82
CA ILE A 127 -20.60 24.72 -9.58
C ILE A 127 -20.98 24.64 -8.09
N GLU A 128 -22.25 24.38 -7.80
CA GLU A 128 -22.69 24.06 -6.44
C GLU A 128 -22.17 22.67 -6.07
N LEU A 129 -21.18 22.60 -5.18
CA LEU A 129 -20.58 21.36 -4.71
C LEU A 129 -21.18 20.93 -3.37
N ILE A 130 -21.77 19.74 -3.34
CA ILE A 130 -22.23 19.06 -2.13
C ILE A 130 -21.35 17.83 -1.92
N LEU A 131 -20.48 17.89 -0.91
CA LEU A 131 -19.62 16.78 -0.53
C LEU A 131 -20.07 16.26 0.82
N GLU A 132 -20.40 14.97 0.88
CA GLU A 132 -20.87 14.33 2.08
C GLU A 132 -20.35 12.90 2.17
N HIS A 133 -20.38 12.33 3.37
CA HIS A 133 -20.17 10.90 3.54
C HIS A 133 -21.47 10.13 3.32
N ASN A 134 -21.35 8.93 2.74
CA ASN A 134 -22.48 8.07 2.42
C ASN A 134 -23.49 8.79 1.51
N ALA A 135 -22.96 9.51 0.51
CA ALA A 135 -23.77 10.28 -0.41
C ALA A 135 -24.61 9.39 -1.35
N GLU A 136 -24.43 8.06 -1.33
CA GLU A 136 -25.29 7.10 -2.05
C GLU A 136 -26.77 7.16 -1.58
N ARG A 137 -27.09 7.90 -0.51
CA ARG A 137 -28.49 8.24 -0.20
C ARG A 137 -29.16 9.09 -1.29
N TYR A 138 -28.37 9.82 -2.09
CA TYR A 138 -28.84 10.56 -3.24
C TYR A 138 -28.95 9.64 -4.46
N PRO A 139 -30.12 9.54 -5.14
CA PRO A 139 -30.32 8.59 -6.24
C PRO A 139 -29.29 8.69 -7.36
N LEU A 140 -28.81 9.89 -7.66
CA LEU A 140 -27.81 10.12 -8.71
C LEU A 140 -26.41 9.66 -8.30
N VAL A 141 -26.06 9.74 -7.01
CA VAL A 141 -24.80 9.19 -6.48
C VAL A 141 -24.90 7.67 -6.39
N ALA A 142 -26.02 7.11 -5.91
CA ALA A 142 -26.27 5.66 -5.95
C ALA A 142 -26.16 5.08 -7.37
N ALA A 143 -26.66 5.81 -8.37
CA ALA A 143 -26.49 5.44 -9.77
C ALA A 143 -25.02 5.38 -10.19
N ALA A 144 -24.22 6.40 -9.84
CA ALA A 144 -22.78 6.39 -10.08
C ALA A 144 -22.09 5.23 -9.35
N SER A 145 -22.47 4.95 -8.10
CA SER A 145 -21.98 3.82 -7.29
C SER A 145 -22.19 2.48 -7.99
N ILE A 146 -23.42 2.24 -8.49
CA ILE A 146 -23.77 1.01 -9.21
C ILE A 146 -22.92 0.89 -10.49
N ILE A 147 -22.77 1.97 -11.25
CA ILE A 147 -21.96 1.95 -12.48
C ILE A 147 -20.50 1.65 -12.17
N ALA A 148 -19.92 2.31 -11.15
CA ALA A 148 -18.55 2.09 -10.72
C ALA A 148 -18.34 0.65 -10.22
N LYS A 149 -19.27 0.11 -9.42
CA LYS A 149 -19.20 -1.25 -8.87
C LYS A 149 -19.29 -2.32 -9.95
N VAL A 150 -20.27 -2.22 -10.86
CA VAL A 150 -20.42 -3.18 -11.97
C VAL A 150 -19.20 -3.14 -12.88
N THR A 151 -18.70 -1.95 -13.21
CA THR A 151 -17.49 -1.82 -14.03
C THR A 151 -16.29 -2.43 -13.33
N GLY A 152 -16.07 -2.11 -12.06
CA GLY A 152 -14.95 -2.66 -11.29
C GLY A 152 -15.01 -4.18 -11.11
N ASP A 153 -16.21 -4.74 -10.90
CA ASP A 153 -16.40 -6.20 -10.83
C ASP A 153 -16.07 -6.86 -12.18
N ASN A 154 -16.48 -6.24 -13.30
CA ASN A 154 -16.15 -6.73 -14.63
C ASN A 154 -14.64 -6.66 -14.94
N GLU A 155 -13.94 -5.60 -14.50
CA GLU A 155 -12.48 -5.52 -14.64
C GLU A 155 -11.76 -6.63 -13.88
N ILE A 156 -12.25 -7.00 -12.68
CA ILE A 156 -11.69 -8.15 -11.96
C ILE A 156 -11.94 -9.46 -12.69
N GLU A 157 -13.14 -9.69 -13.21
CA GLU A 157 -13.41 -10.91 -13.99
C GLU A 157 -12.55 -10.99 -15.25
N LYS A 158 -12.24 -9.85 -15.89
CA LYS A 158 -11.29 -9.81 -17.01
C LYS A 158 -9.90 -10.25 -16.57
N ILE A 159 -9.38 -9.74 -15.45
CA ILE A 159 -8.07 -10.12 -14.92
C ILE A 159 -8.05 -11.62 -14.57
N LYS A 160 -9.10 -12.15 -13.92
CA LYS A 160 -9.22 -13.58 -13.62
C LYS A 160 -9.17 -14.44 -14.87
N LYS A 161 -9.89 -14.05 -15.93
CA LYS A 161 -9.89 -14.76 -17.21
C LYS A 161 -8.53 -14.71 -17.91
N GLN A 162 -7.84 -13.57 -17.85
CA GLN A 162 -6.51 -13.41 -18.45
C GLN A 162 -5.45 -14.27 -17.73
N ILE A 163 -5.52 -14.35 -16.41
CA ILE A 163 -4.59 -15.13 -15.59
C ILE A 163 -4.97 -16.62 -15.54
N GLY A 164 -6.26 -16.93 -15.73
CA GLY A 164 -6.79 -18.29 -15.59
C GLY A 164 -6.94 -18.75 -14.13
N ILE A 165 -6.95 -17.83 -13.17
CA ILE A 165 -7.02 -18.12 -11.73
C ILE A 165 -8.12 -17.28 -11.07
N ASP A 166 -8.99 -17.93 -10.30
CA ASP A 166 -9.94 -17.23 -9.42
C ASP A 166 -9.27 -16.83 -8.10
N PHE A 167 -8.73 -15.61 -8.07
CA PHE A 167 -8.12 -15.02 -6.87
C PHE A 167 -9.12 -14.41 -5.89
N GLY A 168 -10.43 -14.64 -6.05
CA GLY A 168 -11.45 -14.09 -5.18
C GLY A 168 -11.75 -12.61 -5.46
N SER A 169 -12.07 -11.84 -4.42
CA SER A 169 -12.61 -10.47 -4.51
C SER A 169 -11.54 -9.39 -4.70
N GLY A 170 -10.29 -9.67 -4.35
CA GLY A 170 -9.20 -8.70 -4.25
C GLY A 170 -9.09 -8.02 -2.88
N TYR A 171 -10.04 -8.25 -1.97
CA TYR A 171 -9.97 -7.78 -0.57
C TYR A 171 -9.29 -8.82 0.32
N MET A 172 -8.53 -8.36 1.32
CA MET A 172 -7.86 -9.25 2.27
C MET A 172 -8.81 -10.01 3.21
N SER A 173 -10.10 -9.68 3.23
CA SER A 173 -11.13 -10.46 3.90
C SER A 173 -11.52 -11.74 3.16
N ASP A 174 -11.13 -11.88 1.89
CA ASP A 174 -11.38 -13.07 1.09
C ASP A 174 -10.17 -14.03 1.16
N PRO A 175 -10.35 -15.25 1.70
CA PRO A 175 -9.27 -16.23 1.80
C PRO A 175 -8.56 -16.53 0.47
N LYS A 176 -9.29 -16.55 -0.66
CA LYS A 176 -8.69 -16.78 -1.99
C LYS A 176 -7.73 -15.65 -2.36
N THR A 177 -8.07 -14.42 -2.01
CA THR A 177 -7.19 -13.25 -2.25
C THR A 177 -5.94 -13.33 -1.39
N VAL A 178 -6.08 -13.73 -0.12
CA VAL A 178 -4.93 -13.90 0.78
C VAL A 178 -3.94 -14.93 0.23
N GLU A 179 -4.45 -16.09 -0.18
CA GLU A 179 -3.64 -17.16 -0.76
C GLU A 179 -2.99 -16.72 -2.08
N PHE A 180 -3.78 -16.10 -2.97
CA PHE A 180 -3.28 -15.64 -4.25
C PHE A 180 -2.17 -14.61 -4.10
N LEU A 181 -2.31 -13.64 -3.18
CA LEU A 181 -1.25 -12.66 -2.88
C LEU A 181 0.03 -13.37 -2.44
N LYS A 182 -0.03 -14.32 -1.50
CA LYS A 182 1.15 -15.04 -1.00
C LYS A 182 1.88 -15.80 -2.10
N SER A 183 1.14 -16.45 -2.99
CA SER A 183 1.71 -17.36 -3.98
C SER A 183 2.06 -16.68 -5.31
N ASN A 184 1.53 -15.49 -5.60
CA ASN A 184 1.62 -14.89 -6.94
C ASN A 184 2.04 -13.41 -7.01
N PHE A 185 2.40 -12.76 -5.89
CA PHE A 185 2.82 -11.36 -5.92
C PHE A 185 4.05 -11.09 -6.82
N GLU A 186 4.89 -12.10 -7.07
CA GLU A 186 6.03 -12.02 -8.00
C GLU A 186 5.68 -12.41 -9.44
N ASN A 187 4.65 -13.23 -9.63
CA ASN A 187 4.25 -13.73 -10.95
C ASN A 187 3.38 -12.71 -11.70
N TYR A 188 2.52 -11.99 -10.98
CA TYR A 188 1.62 -10.98 -11.54
C TYR A 188 1.76 -9.63 -10.80
N PRO A 189 2.97 -9.07 -10.67
CA PRO A 189 3.22 -7.90 -9.83
C PRO A 189 2.47 -6.64 -10.28
N GLU A 190 2.06 -6.56 -11.54
CA GLU A 190 1.33 -5.43 -12.14
C GLU A 190 -0.12 -5.30 -11.69
N ILE A 191 -0.75 -6.39 -11.25
CA ILE A 191 -2.14 -6.35 -10.79
C ILE A 191 -2.26 -5.98 -9.31
N PHE A 192 -1.17 -6.03 -8.54
CA PHE A 192 -1.17 -5.68 -7.12
C PHE A 192 -0.92 -4.18 -6.92
N ARG A 193 -1.58 -3.62 -5.91
CA ARG A 193 -1.31 -2.27 -5.38
C ARG A 193 -0.20 -2.39 -4.35
N LYS A 194 1.02 -2.13 -4.78
CA LYS A 194 2.23 -2.33 -3.99
C LYS A 194 2.31 -1.40 -2.79
N SER A 195 1.57 -0.30 -2.83
CA SER A 195 1.48 0.66 -1.73
C SER A 195 0.60 0.25 -0.57
N TRP A 196 -0.22 -0.78 -0.75
CA TRP A 196 -1.09 -1.30 0.29
C TRP A 196 -0.31 -2.09 1.33
N PHE A 197 -0.64 -1.87 2.60
CA PHE A 197 0.04 -2.49 3.74
C PHE A 197 0.19 -4.02 3.60
N PRO A 198 -0.83 -4.81 3.24
CA PRO A 198 -0.69 -6.26 3.10
C PRO A 198 0.37 -6.70 2.07
N TYR A 199 0.47 -6.00 0.93
CA TYR A 199 1.51 -6.29 -0.08
C TYR A 199 2.89 -5.97 0.49
N ARG A 200 3.05 -4.77 1.07
CA ARG A 200 4.34 -4.35 1.66
C ARG A 200 4.78 -5.27 2.79
N GLU A 201 3.86 -5.68 3.65
CA GLU A 201 4.13 -6.58 4.77
C GLU A 201 4.62 -7.94 4.26
N LEU A 202 3.97 -8.50 3.24
CA LEU A 202 4.39 -9.75 2.62
C LEU A 202 5.80 -9.64 2.04
N VAL A 203 6.06 -8.59 1.26
CA VAL A 203 7.37 -8.36 0.64
C VAL A 203 8.44 -8.14 1.70
N ASN A 204 8.17 -7.31 2.73
CA ASN A 204 9.10 -7.07 3.82
C ASN A 204 9.40 -8.33 4.63
N LYS A 205 8.42 -9.20 4.86
CA LYS A 205 8.63 -10.51 5.51
C LYS A 205 9.53 -11.43 4.70
N LYS A 206 9.50 -11.35 3.36
CA LYS A 206 10.41 -12.11 2.49
C LYS A 206 11.85 -11.58 2.54
N PHE A 207 12.02 -10.25 2.67
CA PHE A 207 13.34 -9.61 2.73
C PHE A 207 13.92 -9.53 4.16
N GLN A 208 13.09 -9.60 5.19
CA GLN A 208 13.55 -9.94 6.54
C GLN A 208 13.98 -11.40 6.51
N LYS A 209 15.30 -11.64 6.45
CA LYS A 209 15.87 -12.93 6.87
C LYS A 209 15.17 -13.32 8.17
N SER A 210 14.54 -14.48 8.19
CA SER A 210 13.93 -14.99 9.42
C SER A 210 15.02 -15.07 10.50
N LEU A 211 14.66 -14.99 11.78
CA LEU A 211 15.62 -15.24 12.85
C LEU A 211 16.35 -16.58 12.61
N THR A 212 15.66 -17.54 12.01
CA THR A 212 16.18 -18.82 11.52
C THR A 212 17.28 -18.65 10.46
N ASP A 213 17.10 -17.79 9.46
CA ASP A 213 18.11 -17.48 8.43
C ASP A 213 19.31 -16.73 9.02
N PHE A 214 19.08 -15.88 10.02
CA PHE A 214 20.17 -15.27 10.79
C PHE A 214 20.89 -16.31 11.66
N THR A 215 20.17 -17.23 12.29
CA THR A 215 20.75 -18.31 13.10
C THR A 215 21.51 -19.31 12.22
N GLN A 216 21.04 -19.56 11.00
CA GLN A 216 21.71 -20.40 10.01
C GLN A 216 22.93 -19.68 9.42
N PHE A 217 22.83 -18.38 9.13
CA PHE A 217 23.98 -17.53 8.79
C PHE A 217 25.03 -17.53 9.91
N LEU A 218 24.64 -17.41 11.18
CA LEU A 218 25.54 -17.52 12.33
C LEU A 218 26.15 -18.93 12.46
N LYS A 219 25.40 -19.99 12.12
CA LYS A 219 25.92 -21.37 12.08
C LYS A 219 26.89 -21.57 10.92
N GLU A 220 26.70 -20.89 9.79
CA GLU A 220 27.59 -20.91 8.63
C GLU A 220 28.84 -20.02 8.86
N GLU A 221 28.72 -18.86 9.52
CA GLU A 221 29.86 -18.05 9.97
C GLU A 221 30.67 -18.76 11.05
N LYS A 222 30.05 -19.58 11.91
CA LYS A 222 30.79 -20.46 12.83
C LYS A 222 31.64 -21.53 12.13
N LYS A 223 31.52 -21.71 10.80
CA LYS A 223 32.50 -22.49 10.01
C LYS A 223 33.72 -21.68 9.57
N HIS A 224 33.73 -20.36 9.74
CA HIS A 224 34.96 -19.56 9.66
C HIS A 224 35.58 -19.43 11.05
N LYS A 225 36.80 -19.96 11.19
CA LYS A 225 37.65 -19.93 12.40
C LYS A 225 38.03 -18.47 12.79
N GLY A 226 37.10 -17.72 13.37
CA GLY A 226 37.32 -16.39 13.93
C GLY A 226 36.96 -16.31 15.40
N HIS A 227 37.54 -15.34 16.12
CA HIS A 227 37.20 -15.09 17.52
C HIS A 227 35.84 -14.39 17.63
N THR A 228 35.10 -14.67 18.70
CA THR A 228 33.81 -14.03 18.98
C THR A 228 33.92 -13.04 20.12
N LEU A 229 32.90 -12.19 20.30
CA LEU A 229 32.83 -11.28 21.46
C LEU A 229 32.86 -12.03 22.80
N GLU A 230 32.32 -13.25 22.83
CA GLU A 230 32.31 -14.10 24.02
C GLU A 230 33.72 -14.59 24.39
N ASP A 231 34.59 -14.76 23.40
CA ASP A 231 36.00 -15.10 23.65
C ASP A 231 36.74 -13.95 24.32
N LEU A 232 36.44 -12.71 23.95
CA LEU A 232 37.05 -11.51 24.54
C LEU A 232 36.65 -11.29 26.01
N LYS A 233 35.41 -11.63 26.40
CA LYS A 233 34.95 -11.47 27.79
C LYS A 233 35.82 -12.22 28.80
N LYS A 234 36.43 -13.34 28.39
CA LYS A 234 37.37 -14.10 29.23
C LYS A 234 38.57 -13.27 29.69
N LEU A 235 38.90 -12.17 29.00
CA LEU A 235 40.00 -11.28 29.35
C LEU A 235 39.64 -10.29 30.49
N GLU A 236 38.35 -10.11 30.81
CA GLU A 236 37.93 -9.22 31.90
C GLU A 236 38.50 -9.69 33.24
N ASP A 237 38.53 -11.02 33.46
CA ASP A 237 39.12 -11.66 34.64
C ASP A 237 40.64 -11.40 34.77
N PHE A 238 41.28 -10.93 33.70
CA PHE A 238 42.71 -10.62 33.62
C PHE A 238 42.99 -9.12 33.53
N GLY A 239 42.03 -8.28 33.94
CA GLY A 239 42.20 -6.83 34.05
C GLY A 239 42.04 -6.07 32.74
N TYR A 240 41.44 -6.68 31.72
CA TYR A 240 41.02 -5.98 30.51
C TYR A 240 39.62 -5.38 30.68
N HIS A 241 39.35 -4.26 30.04
CA HIS A 241 38.02 -3.63 30.04
C HIS A 241 37.67 -3.13 28.64
N PHE A 242 36.37 -3.10 28.33
CA PHE A 242 35.88 -2.62 27.04
C PHE A 242 36.06 -1.11 26.88
N GLU A 243 36.53 -0.71 25.70
CA GLU A 243 36.54 0.67 25.23
C GLU A 243 35.65 0.83 23.98
N LYS A 244 35.23 2.07 23.72
CA LYS A 244 34.44 2.41 22.54
C LYS A 244 35.25 2.13 21.26
N PRO A 245 34.70 1.40 20.28
CA PRO A 245 35.31 1.22 18.96
C PRO A 245 35.61 2.57 18.27
N ARG A 246 36.71 2.62 17.52
CA ARG A 246 37.17 3.84 16.82
C ARG A 246 36.73 3.88 15.35
N SER A 247 36.31 2.74 14.80
CA SER A 247 35.82 2.62 13.42
C SER A 247 34.59 1.71 13.34
N GLU A 248 33.81 1.85 12.26
CA GLU A 248 32.62 1.02 12.01
C GLU A 248 32.97 -0.46 11.73
N HIS A 249 34.22 -0.76 11.40
CA HIS A 249 34.72 -2.11 11.14
C HIS A 249 35.10 -2.87 12.42
N GLU A 250 35.29 -2.16 13.54
CA GLU A 250 35.59 -2.74 14.84
C GLU A 250 34.31 -3.19 15.53
N LEU A 251 34.28 -4.46 15.93
CA LEU A 251 33.19 -5.03 16.71
C LEU A 251 33.38 -4.74 18.20
N ALA A 252 34.60 -4.87 18.72
CA ALA A 252 34.94 -4.55 20.10
C ALA A 252 36.43 -4.21 20.27
N VAL A 253 36.72 -3.36 21.26
CA VAL A 253 38.07 -3.02 21.68
C VAL A 253 38.17 -3.24 23.18
N MET A 254 39.21 -3.94 23.63
CA MET A 254 39.55 -4.07 25.05
C MET A 254 40.93 -3.51 25.33
N LYS A 255 41.05 -2.83 26.47
CA LYS A 255 42.31 -2.32 26.98
C LYS A 255 42.70 -2.97 28.29
N GLY A 256 43.98 -3.29 28.40
CA GLY A 256 44.63 -3.82 29.57
C GLY A 256 46.15 -3.78 29.35
N PRO A 257 46.90 -4.79 29.79
CA PRO A 257 48.33 -4.95 29.47
C PRO A 257 48.65 -4.90 27.96
N ALA A 258 47.69 -5.28 27.11
CA ALA A 258 47.68 -5.03 25.67
C ALA A 258 46.35 -4.41 25.22
N THR A 259 46.31 -3.89 24.00
CA THR A 259 45.06 -3.50 23.32
C THR A 259 44.62 -4.65 22.41
N VAL A 260 43.41 -5.15 22.59
CA VAL A 260 42.82 -6.23 21.80
C VAL A 260 41.67 -5.66 20.98
N ILE A 261 41.71 -5.86 19.67
CA ILE A 261 40.70 -5.37 18.72
C ILE A 261 40.09 -6.57 18.00
N LEU A 262 38.78 -6.73 18.13
CA LEU A 262 37.99 -7.69 17.37
C LEU A 262 37.27 -6.96 16.23
N TYR A 263 37.52 -7.37 14.99
CA TYR A 263 36.84 -6.85 13.82
C TYR A 263 35.53 -7.60 13.55
N ARG A 264 34.58 -6.94 12.89
CA ARG A 264 33.28 -7.54 12.52
C ARG A 264 33.39 -8.79 11.64
N ASN A 265 34.51 -8.99 10.96
CA ASN A 265 34.82 -10.19 10.17
C ASN A 265 35.48 -11.33 10.97
N GLY A 266 35.54 -11.22 12.31
CA GLY A 266 36.09 -12.25 13.20
C GLY A 266 37.62 -12.24 13.34
N LYS A 267 38.34 -11.33 12.67
CA LYS A 267 39.79 -11.17 12.84
C LYS A 267 40.11 -10.48 14.18
N LEU A 268 41.17 -10.96 14.83
CA LEU A 268 41.69 -10.40 16.08
C LEU A 268 43.04 -9.72 15.84
N LEU A 269 43.20 -8.51 16.34
CA LEU A 269 44.47 -7.78 16.36
C LEU A 269 44.85 -7.48 17.81
N VAL A 270 46.10 -7.76 18.19
CA VAL A 270 46.63 -7.51 19.54
C VAL A 270 47.84 -6.59 19.46
N HIS A 271 47.76 -5.43 20.08
CA HIS A 271 48.78 -4.39 20.06
C HIS A 271 49.33 -4.13 21.48
N GLY A 272 50.64 -4.19 21.67
CA GLY A 272 51.30 -4.12 22.98
C GLY A 272 52.71 -4.69 22.95
N LYS A 273 53.32 -4.84 24.13
CA LYS A 273 54.60 -5.57 24.28
C LYS A 273 54.41 -7.06 23.99
N ASP A 274 55.47 -7.74 23.58
CA ASP A 274 55.37 -9.12 23.05
C ASP A 274 54.95 -10.14 24.12
N ASP A 275 55.38 -9.95 25.37
CA ASP A 275 54.93 -10.69 26.56
C ASP A 275 53.41 -10.58 26.78
N ALA A 276 52.86 -9.37 26.64
CA ALA A 276 51.43 -9.12 26.77
C ALA A 276 50.63 -9.71 25.60
N LYS A 277 51.16 -9.65 24.36
CA LYS A 277 50.54 -10.29 23.19
C LYS A 277 50.49 -11.82 23.32
N GLU A 278 51.57 -12.43 23.76
CA GLU A 278 51.64 -13.88 23.94
C GLU A 278 50.69 -14.36 25.05
N SER A 279 50.57 -13.58 26.12
CA SER A 279 49.60 -13.83 27.19
C SER A 279 48.16 -13.82 26.67
N VAL A 280 47.78 -12.83 25.85
CA VAL A 280 46.44 -12.77 25.24
C VAL A 280 46.18 -13.98 24.33
N LYS A 281 47.18 -14.39 23.53
CA LYS A 281 47.04 -15.58 22.66
C LYS A 281 46.77 -16.85 23.47
N LYS A 282 47.52 -17.08 24.56
CA LYS A 282 47.32 -18.23 25.47
C LYS A 282 45.93 -18.21 26.11
N LEU A 283 45.48 -17.05 26.59
CA LEU A 283 44.16 -16.89 27.22
C LEU A 283 43.00 -17.13 26.24
N LEU A 284 43.19 -16.84 24.95
CA LEU A 284 42.20 -17.04 23.90
C LEU A 284 42.36 -18.38 23.16
N GLY A 285 43.25 -19.27 23.62
CA GLY A 285 43.43 -20.62 23.08
C GLY A 285 44.07 -20.68 21.70
N GLN A 286 45.02 -19.78 21.40
CA GLN A 286 45.84 -19.77 20.18
C GLN A 286 47.26 -20.32 20.40
#